data_AF-A0A1M6LTH3-F1
#
_entry.id   AF-A0A1M6LTH3-F1
#
_cell.length_a   1.000
_cell.length_b   1.000
_cell.length_c   1.000
_cell.angle_alpha   90.00
_cell.angle_beta   90.00
_cell.angle_gamma   90.00
#
_symmetry.space_group_name_H-M   'P 1'
#
loop_
_entity.id
_entity.type
_entity.pdbx_description
1 polymer ?
#
loop_
_entity_poly.entity_id
_entity_poly.type
_entity_poly.pdbx_seq_one_letter_code
_entity_poly.pdbx_strand_id
1 'polypeptide(L)' 'MSAVIYHCPFCAEEDLRPVEEPRGAWRCVACARVFTVTQHRVEESQIPGRIREEAER' A
#
# COMPACT_ATOMS: atom_id res chain seq x y z
N MET A 1 -4.37 7.84 18.48
CA MET A 1 -3.44 7.38 17.42
C MET A 1 -4.17 6.29 16.65
N SER A 2 -4.59 6.55 15.40
CA SER A 2 -5.17 5.52 14.54
C SER A 2 -4.02 4.78 13.84
N ALA A 3 -3.84 3.50 14.13
CA ALA A 3 -2.94 2.66 13.33
C ALA A 3 -3.55 2.52 11.93
N VAL A 4 -2.78 2.77 10.88
CA VAL A 4 -3.19 2.44 9.52
C VAL A 4 -3.16 0.93 9.43
N ILE A 5 -4.33 0.32 9.26
CA ILE A 5 -4.48 -1.13 9.15
C ILE A 5 -4.25 -1.54 7.70
N TYR A 6 -3.30 -2.46 7.49
CA TYR A 6 -3.12 -3.13 6.21
C TYR A 6 -3.78 -4.50 6.27
N HIS A 7 -4.71 -4.78 5.36
CA HIS A 7 -5.41 -6.07 5.30
C HIS A 7 -4.83 -6.97 4.21
N CYS A 8 -4.67 -8.26 4.52
CA CYS A 8 -4.33 -9.26 3.52
C CYS A 8 -5.44 -9.34 2.46
N PRO A 9 -5.13 -9.18 1.16
CA PRO A 9 -6.16 -9.21 0.10
C PRO A 9 -6.81 -10.59 -0.07
N PHE A 10 -6.25 -11.64 0.56
CA PHE A 10 -6.75 -13.02 0.45
C PHE A 10 -7.55 -13.50 1.66
N CYS A 11 -7.31 -12.97 2.86
CA CYS A 11 -7.96 -13.44 4.10
C CYS A 11 -8.39 -12.33 5.08
N ALA A 12 -8.21 -11.06 4.72
CA ALA A 12 -8.55 -9.87 5.51
C ALA A 12 -7.80 -9.68 6.85
N GLU A 13 -6.96 -10.63 7.25
CA GLU A 13 -6.11 -10.52 8.43
C GLU A 13 -5.07 -9.39 8.32
N GLU A 14 -4.67 -8.86 9.47
CA GLU A 14 -3.87 -7.63 9.58
C GLU A 14 -2.39 -7.90 9.83
N ASP A 15 -2.02 -9.13 10.19
CA ASP A 15 -0.62 -9.52 10.45
C ASP A 15 0.13 -9.76 9.14
N LEU A 16 0.49 -8.64 8.50
CA LEU A 16 1.32 -8.57 7.31
C LEU A 16 2.75 -8.14 7.69
N ARG A 17 3.75 -8.86 7.16
CA ARG A 17 5.17 -8.54 7.35
C ARG A 17 5.88 -8.43 6.00
N PRO A 18 6.75 -7.43 5.80
CA PRO A 18 7.59 -7.39 4.60
C PRO A 18 8.55 -8.58 4.60
N VAL A 19 8.91 -9.04 3.40
CA VAL A 19 9.96 -10.06 3.21
C VAL A 19 11.05 -9.48 2.29
N GLU A 20 12.27 -10.00 2.42
CA GLU A 20 13.46 -9.44 1.77
C GLU A 20 13.42 -9.60 0.24
N GLU A 21 13.04 -10.79 -0.23
CA GLU A 21 12.94 -11.09 -1.65
C GLU A 21 11.59 -11.77 -2.01
N PRO A 22 10.99 -11.42 -3.15
CA PRO A 22 11.38 -10.36 -4.09
C PRO A 22 11.09 -8.94 -3.54
N ARG A 23 11.66 -7.90 -4.16
CA ARG A 23 11.40 -6.50 -3.77
C ARG A 23 9.90 -6.20 -3.70
N GLY A 24 9.48 -5.57 -2.60
CA GLY A 24 8.07 -5.24 -2.37
C GLY A 24 7.20 -6.43 -1.95
N ALA A 25 7.78 -7.59 -1.63
CA ALA A 25 7.02 -8.73 -1.16
C ALA A 25 6.62 -8.62 0.32
N TRP A 26 5.46 -9.19 0.61
CA TRP A 26 4.82 -9.24 1.91
C TRP A 26 4.28 -10.64 2.17
N ARG A 27 4.42 -11.11 3.41
CA ARG A 27 3.81 -12.36 3.88
C ARG A 27 2.66 -12.05 4.84
N CYS A 28 1.58 -12.82 4.73
CA CYS A 28 0.53 -12.87 5.74
C CYS A 28 0.81 -14.02 6.72
N VAL A 29 0.80 -13.74 8.02
CA VAL A 29 1.09 -14.75 9.06
C VAL A 29 -0.05 -15.76 9.21
N ALA A 30 -1.30 -15.33 9.21
CA ALA A 30 -2.47 -16.24 9.28
C ALA A 30 -2.64 -17.06 8.00
N CYS A 31 -2.43 -16.37 6.88
CA CYS A 31 -2.47 -16.79 5.49
C CYS A 31 -1.45 -17.82 4.98
N ALA A 32 -0.23 -17.72 5.49
CA ALA A 32 1.02 -18.19 4.89
C ALA A 32 1.29 -17.74 3.42
N ARG A 33 0.47 -16.86 2.83
CA ARG A 33 0.65 -16.38 1.45
C ARG A 33 1.70 -15.27 1.40
N VAL A 34 2.52 -15.31 0.36
CA VAL A 34 3.47 -14.26 -0.02
C VAL A 34 2.99 -13.61 -1.32
N PHE A 35 2.95 -12.28 -1.35
CA PHE A 35 2.51 -11.49 -2.51
C PHE A 35 3.32 -10.20 -2.61
N THR A 36 3.38 -9.59 -3.79
CA THR A 36 4.11 -8.34 -4.03
C THR A 36 3.15 -7.14 -4.05
N VAL A 37 3.55 -6.05 -3.40
CA VAL A 37 2.88 -4.74 -3.49
C VAL A 37 3.74 -3.82 -4.34
N THR A 38 3.15 -3.28 -5.40
CA THR A 38 3.82 -2.37 -6.34
C THR A 38 3.04 -1.07 -6.42
N GLN A 39 3.72 0.07 -6.28
CA GLN A 39 3.13 1.37 -6.60
C GLN A 39 3.11 1.55 -8.12
N HIS A 40 1.92 1.60 -8.70
CA HIS A 40 1.75 1.80 -10.14
C HIS A 40 1.76 3.28 -10.53
N ARG A 41 0.98 4.13 -9.83
CA ARG A 41 0.95 5.59 -9.98
C ARG A 41 0.28 6.25 -8.79
N VAL A 42 0.42 7.56 -8.70
CA VAL A 42 -0.46 8.41 -7.88
C VAL A 42 -1.65 8.85 -8.75
N GLU A 43 -2.86 8.78 -8.22
CA GLU A 43 -4.06 9.30 -8.89
C GLU A 43 -4.22 10.79 -8.56
N GLU A 44 -3.59 11.65 -9.37
CA GLU A 44 -3.52 13.10 -9.12
C GLU A 44 -4.90 13.76 -9.16
N SER A 45 -5.87 13.19 -9.89
CA SER A 45 -7.27 13.64 -9.90
C SER A 45 -7.95 13.58 -8.53
N GLN A 46 -7.47 12.71 -7.62
CA GLN A 46 -7.99 12.59 -6.26
C GLN A 46 -7.30 13.54 -5.26
N ILE A 47 -6.34 14.36 -5.71
CA ILE A 47 -5.58 15.28 -4.87
C ILE A 47 -5.73 16.73 -5.40
N PRO A 48 -6.88 17.40 -5.18
CA PRO A 48 -7.17 18.72 -5.75
C PRO A 48 -6.18 19.82 -5.35
N GLY A 49 -5.54 19.72 -4.17
CA GLY A 49 -4.66 20.76 -3.64
C GLY A 49 -3.37 20.94 -4.45
N ARG A 50 -2.84 19.87 -5.05
CA ARG A 50 -1.58 19.92 -5.81
C ARG A 50 -1.75 20.56 -7.19
N ILE A 51 -2.90 20.36 -7.81
CA ILE A 51 -3.23 20.94 -9.14
C ILE A 51 -3.27 22.47 -9.07
N ARG A 52 -3.76 23.06 -7.96
CA ARG A 52 -3.79 24.52 -7.77
C ARG A 52 -2.40 25.12 -7.59
N GLU A 53 -1.54 24.49 -6.79
CA GLU A 53 -0.16 24.95 -6.56
C GLU A 53 0.72 24.86 -7.82
N GLU A 54 0.49 23.87 -8.71
CA GLU A 54 1.19 23.79 -10.01
C GLU A 54 0.67 24.82 -11.03
N ALA A 55 -0.61 25.22 -10.95
CA ALA A 55 -1.19 26.24 -11.83
C ALA A 55 -0.82 27.69 -11.44
N GLU A 56 -0.46 27.91 -10.17
CA GLU A 56 -0.06 29.22 -9.62
C GLU A 56 1.47 29.46 -9.69
N ARG A 57 2.23 28.51 -10.24
CA ARG A 57 3.70 28.59 -10.40
C ARG A 57 4.12 29.04 -11.80
#